data_AF-A0A1C6EPY5-F1
#
_entry.id   AF-A0A1C6EPY5-F1
#
_cell.length_a   1.000
_cell.length_b   1.000
_cell.length_c   1.000
_cell.angle_alpha   90.00
_cell.angle_beta   90.00
_cell.angle_gamma   90.00
#
_symmetry.space_group_name_H-M   'P 1'
#
loop_
_entity.id
_entity.type
_entity.pdbx_description
1 polymer ?
#
loop_
_entity_poly.entity_id
_entity_poly.type
_entity_poly.pdbx_seq_one_letter_code
_entity_poly.pdbx_strand_id
1 'polypeptide(L)'
;MNNHFSASSNAGRIFPWLTRHWKRLLAAIVILSAIVFAGHKLYLFYPYLNLPHVTAADLDALDLDGYDKVMFVAHPDDDLLWGGRHLIEDDYLVVCMTRGNDPVRSAEFKSVMEATGDKYLILSYPDKIGKDRSSWNYWKKDMEADIATVLNYKDWKQVATHNADGEYGHHHHQMTHQLVAEAYKETDCNADFYSFGTYYVNDKVPYALEEMPKDLYIQKRKLAKLYVSQRTTVRKMYHMLPYEYWQKEDF
;
A
#
# COMPACT_ATOMS: atom_id res chain seq x y z
N MET A 1 -61.76 50.25 25.99
CA MET A 1 -60.31 50.48 25.81
C MET A 1 -59.71 49.22 25.22
N ASN A 2 -59.60 49.16 23.89
CA ASN A 2 -59.02 48.01 23.18
C ASN A 2 -57.55 48.31 22.90
N ASN A 3 -56.65 47.69 23.65
CA ASN A 3 -55.22 47.71 23.34
C ASN A 3 -54.95 46.73 22.19
N HIS A 4 -54.89 47.25 20.97
CA HIS A 4 -54.32 46.52 19.84
C HIS A 4 -52.79 46.47 19.99
N PHE A 5 -52.27 45.35 20.48
CA PHE A 5 -50.87 45.00 20.24
C PHE A 5 -50.70 44.65 18.76
N SER A 6 -50.12 45.57 18.00
CA SER A 6 -49.63 45.29 16.65
C SER A 6 -48.30 44.55 16.75
N ALA A 7 -48.32 43.24 16.50
CA ALA A 7 -47.11 42.48 16.23
C ALA A 7 -46.58 42.91 14.86
N SER A 8 -45.65 43.89 14.86
CA SER A 8 -44.82 44.19 13.69
C SER A 8 -44.03 42.93 13.34
N SER A 9 -44.42 42.26 12.26
CA SER A 9 -43.74 41.05 11.81
C SER A 9 -42.37 41.44 11.23
N ASN A 10 -41.30 41.06 11.94
CA ASN A 10 -39.91 41.19 11.47
C ASN A 10 -39.66 40.53 10.10
N ALA A 11 -40.59 39.69 9.62
CA ALA A 11 -40.58 39.07 8.30
C ALA A 11 -40.51 40.09 7.14
N GLY A 12 -41.11 41.29 7.27
CA GLY A 12 -41.16 42.27 6.18
C GLY A 12 -39.84 42.98 5.86
N ARG A 13 -38.86 42.97 6.78
CA ARG A 13 -37.54 43.64 6.60
C ARG A 13 -36.42 42.70 6.16
N ILE A 14 -36.62 41.39 6.30
CA ILE A 14 -35.61 40.37 5.99
C ILE A 14 -35.51 40.15 4.47
N PHE A 15 -36.66 40.17 3.78
CA PHE A 15 -36.75 39.91 2.34
C PHE A 15 -35.99 40.94 1.47
N PRO A 16 -36.13 42.27 1.68
CA PRO A 16 -35.40 43.28 0.90
C PRO A 16 -33.90 43.36 1.21
N TRP A 17 -33.50 42.97 2.43
CA TRP A 17 -32.09 42.93 2.83
C TRP A 17 -31.37 41.73 2.19
N LEU A 18 -32.03 40.56 2.20
CA LEU A 18 -31.55 39.36 1.52
C LEU A 18 -31.37 39.62 0.02
N THR A 19 -32.35 40.23 -0.66
CA THR A 19 -32.23 40.56 -2.09
C THR A 19 -31.16 41.61 -2.41
N ARG A 20 -30.76 42.44 -1.44
CA ARG A 20 -29.66 43.41 -1.60
C ARG A 20 -28.28 42.82 -1.35
N HIS A 21 -28.17 41.83 -0.46
CA HIS A 21 -26.89 41.27 -0.01
C HIS A 21 -26.66 39.81 -0.42
N TRP A 22 -27.58 39.19 -1.18
CA TRP A 22 -27.49 37.78 -1.56
C TRP A 22 -26.15 37.40 -2.22
N LYS A 23 -25.54 38.29 -3.03
CA LYS A 23 -24.21 38.04 -3.62
C LYS A 23 -23.10 37.92 -2.57
N ARG A 24 -23.15 38.74 -1.51
CA ARG A 24 -22.19 38.69 -0.40
C ARG A 24 -22.41 37.46 0.47
N LEU A 25 -23.67 37.10 0.72
CA LEU A 25 -24.03 35.88 1.43
C LEU A 25 -23.61 34.63 0.65
N LEU A 26 -23.85 34.60 -0.67
CA LEU A 26 -23.39 33.54 -1.55
C LEU A 26 -21.87 33.43 -1.55
N ALA A 27 -21.15 34.55 -1.67
CA ALA A 27 -19.69 34.55 -1.59
C ALA A 27 -19.18 34.02 -0.24
N ALA A 28 -19.80 34.41 0.87
CA ALA A 28 -19.45 33.89 2.20
C ALA A 28 -19.70 32.38 2.30
N ILE A 29 -20.81 31.87 1.77
CA ILE A 29 -21.12 30.43 1.74
C ILE A 29 -20.08 29.68 0.89
N VAL A 30 -19.69 30.21 -0.27
CA VAL A 30 -18.67 29.60 -1.13
C VAL A 30 -17.31 29.56 -0.42
N ILE A 31 -16.90 30.65 0.22
CA ILE A 31 -15.65 30.71 0.99
C ILE A 31 -15.66 29.72 2.14
N LEU A 32 -16.75 29.67 2.93
CA LEU A 32 -16.89 28.71 4.04
C LEU A 32 -16.85 27.27 3.54
N SER A 33 -17.51 26.97 2.43
CA SER A 33 -17.49 25.64 1.80
C SER A 33 -16.08 25.26 1.35
N ALA A 34 -15.33 26.21 0.76
CA ALA A 34 -13.95 25.98 0.36
C ALA A 34 -13.03 25.73 1.57
N ILE A 35 -13.20 26.47 2.68
CA ILE A 35 -12.44 26.25 3.91
C ILE A 35 -12.74 24.87 4.50
N VAL A 36 -14.01 24.46 4.56
CA VAL A 36 -14.40 23.13 5.04
C VAL A 36 -13.80 22.04 4.15
N PHE A 37 -13.85 22.21 2.83
CA PHE A 37 -13.25 21.27 1.88
C PHE A 37 -11.73 21.16 2.04
N ALA A 38 -11.03 22.30 2.14
CA ALA A 38 -9.59 22.33 2.36
C ALA A 38 -9.21 21.72 3.71
N GLY A 39 -9.94 22.03 4.78
CA GLY A 39 -9.75 21.46 6.11
C GLY A 39 -9.96 19.95 6.12
N HIS A 40 -10.99 19.46 5.41
CA HIS A 40 -11.22 18.02 5.27
C HIS A 40 -10.09 17.32 4.49
N LYS A 41 -9.60 17.93 3.41
CA LYS A 41 -8.44 17.40 2.67
C LYS A 41 -7.20 17.38 3.55
N LEU A 42 -6.90 18.46 4.27
CA LEU A 42 -5.78 18.50 5.21
C LEU A 42 -5.90 17.41 6.28
N TYR A 43 -7.08 17.22 6.87
CA TYR A 43 -7.34 16.17 7.85
C TYR A 43 -7.03 14.76 7.31
N LEU A 44 -7.41 14.46 6.06
CA LEU A 44 -7.13 13.16 5.45
C LEU A 44 -5.65 12.96 5.11
N PHE A 45 -4.94 14.03 4.75
CA PHE A 45 -3.51 13.98 4.42
C PHE A 45 -2.60 14.00 5.66
N TYR A 46 -3.06 14.62 6.75
CA TYR A 46 -2.26 14.88 7.95
C TYR A 46 -1.52 13.66 8.51
N PRO A 47 -2.12 12.44 8.60
CA PRO A 47 -1.43 11.26 9.09
C PRO A 47 -0.19 10.84 8.27
N TYR A 48 -0.05 11.35 7.06
CA TYR A 48 0.98 10.96 6.10
C TYR A 48 2.01 12.07 5.84
N LEU A 49 1.92 13.23 6.49
CA LEU A 49 2.83 14.35 6.19
C LEU A 49 4.25 14.17 6.72
N ASN A 50 4.43 13.42 7.82
CA ASN A 50 5.72 13.20 8.46
C ASN A 50 5.86 11.72 8.83
N LEU A 51 5.89 10.87 7.81
CA LEU A 51 6.08 9.44 8.01
C LEU A 51 7.54 9.18 8.44
N PRO A 52 7.78 8.21 9.33
CA PRO A 52 9.13 7.77 9.62
C PRO A 52 9.76 7.15 8.36
N HIS A 53 11.04 7.44 8.15
CA HIS A 53 11.85 6.84 7.09
C HIS A 53 12.63 5.65 7.62
N VAL A 54 13.01 4.74 6.74
CA VAL A 54 13.88 3.62 7.06
C VAL A 54 15.27 4.16 7.35
N THR A 55 15.87 3.69 8.44
CA THR A 55 17.26 4.03 8.80
C THR A 55 18.11 2.77 8.91
N ALA A 56 19.43 2.93 8.85
CA ALA A 56 20.36 1.84 9.14
C ALA A 56 20.13 1.24 10.53
N ALA A 57 19.78 2.06 11.53
CA ALA A 57 19.49 1.59 12.88
C ALA A 57 18.23 0.70 12.95
N ASP A 58 17.22 0.98 12.12
CA ASP A 58 16.05 0.10 12.01
C ASP A 58 16.44 -1.27 11.45
N LEU A 59 17.35 -1.29 10.47
CA LEU A 59 17.86 -2.51 9.84
C LEU A 59 18.81 -3.29 10.76
N ASP A 60 19.69 -2.59 11.50
CA ASP A 60 20.55 -3.18 12.53
C ASP A 60 19.72 -3.90 13.60
N ALA A 61 18.59 -3.30 14.00
CA ALA A 61 17.70 -3.86 15.02
C ALA A 61 16.98 -5.14 14.59
N LEU A 62 16.94 -5.46 13.29
CA LEU A 62 16.30 -6.67 12.78
C LEU A 62 17.18 -7.92 12.91
N ASP A 63 18.49 -7.77 13.13
CA ASP A 63 19.46 -8.88 13.14
C ASP A 63 19.35 -9.72 11.84
N LEU A 64 19.87 -9.14 10.75
CA LEU A 64 19.76 -9.67 9.38
C LEU A 64 20.87 -10.67 9.02
N ASP A 65 21.54 -11.26 10.01
CA ASP A 65 22.53 -12.31 9.79
C ASP A 65 21.85 -13.55 9.19
N GLY A 66 22.37 -14.01 8.04
CA GLY A 66 21.77 -15.11 7.26
C GLY A 66 20.65 -14.69 6.31
N TYR A 67 20.09 -13.48 6.44
CA TYR A 67 19.10 -12.93 5.52
C TYR A 67 19.80 -12.16 4.39
N ASP A 68 20.00 -12.84 3.25
CA ASP A 68 20.69 -12.29 2.08
C ASP A 68 19.75 -11.96 0.91
N LYS A 69 18.42 -12.04 1.13
CA LYS A 69 17.40 -11.74 0.13
C LYS A 69 16.44 -10.67 0.66
N VAL A 70 16.00 -9.77 -0.21
CA VAL A 70 15.00 -8.74 0.12
C VAL A 70 13.81 -8.81 -0.84
N MET A 71 12.60 -8.68 -0.31
CA MET A 71 11.35 -8.64 -1.07
C MET A 71 10.61 -7.34 -0.77
N PHE A 72 10.30 -6.57 -1.81
CA PHE A 72 9.49 -5.35 -1.69
C PHE A 72 8.07 -5.61 -2.16
N VAL A 73 7.07 -5.24 -1.33
CA VAL A 73 5.66 -5.42 -1.65
C VAL A 73 4.85 -4.16 -1.37
N ALA A 74 3.76 -3.97 -2.12
CA ALA A 74 2.93 -2.78 -1.98
C ALA A 74 2.01 -2.86 -0.75
N HIS A 75 1.33 -3.99 -0.54
CA HIS A 75 0.33 -4.17 0.52
C HIS A 75 0.54 -5.46 1.34
N PRO A 76 0.01 -5.50 2.58
CA PRO A 76 -0.11 -6.72 3.39
C PRO A 76 -0.98 -7.81 2.77
N ASP A 77 -0.39 -8.79 2.08
CA ASP A 77 -1.01 -9.95 1.41
C ASP A 77 -0.25 -10.28 0.12
N ASP A 78 0.31 -9.28 -0.54
CA ASP A 78 1.10 -9.42 -1.77
C ASP A 78 2.28 -10.38 -1.60
N ASP A 79 2.97 -10.29 -0.46
CA ASP A 79 4.07 -11.15 -0.01
C ASP A 79 3.71 -12.62 -0.16
N LEU A 80 2.60 -13.03 0.46
CA LEU A 80 2.16 -14.41 0.44
C LEU A 80 1.46 -14.78 -0.88
N LEU A 81 0.72 -13.87 -1.50
CA LEU A 81 0.00 -14.17 -2.74
C LEU A 81 0.97 -14.54 -3.87
N TRP A 82 2.03 -13.76 -4.02
CA TRP A 82 2.95 -13.83 -5.15
C TRP A 82 4.33 -14.40 -4.81
N GLY A 83 4.69 -14.45 -3.52
CA GLY A 83 5.97 -14.98 -3.05
C GLY A 83 5.87 -16.01 -1.92
N GLY A 84 4.66 -16.49 -1.61
CA GLY A 84 4.43 -17.35 -0.45
C GLY A 84 5.18 -18.68 -0.46
N ARG A 85 5.51 -19.26 -1.61
CA ARG A 85 6.40 -20.42 -1.71
C ARG A 85 7.82 -20.03 -1.32
N HIS A 86 8.30 -18.91 -1.83
CA HIS A 86 9.64 -18.39 -1.54
C HIS A 86 9.82 -18.10 -0.05
N LEU A 87 8.82 -17.51 0.61
CA LEU A 87 8.85 -17.29 2.07
C LEU A 87 8.84 -18.60 2.88
N ILE A 88 8.34 -19.71 2.33
CA ILE A 88 8.37 -21.01 3.01
C ILE A 88 9.73 -21.69 2.85
N GLU A 89 10.37 -21.52 1.70
CA GLU A 89 11.59 -22.24 1.33
C GLU A 89 12.89 -21.49 1.67
N ASP A 90 12.83 -20.17 1.84
CA ASP A 90 13.98 -19.28 1.98
C ASP A 90 13.70 -18.15 2.99
N ASP A 91 14.77 -17.50 3.45
CA ASP A 91 14.74 -16.38 4.40
C ASP A 91 14.86 -15.02 3.68
N TYR A 92 13.89 -14.13 3.92
CA TYR A 92 13.83 -12.77 3.36
C TYR A 92 13.77 -11.68 4.43
N LEU A 93 14.29 -10.50 4.10
CA LEU A 93 13.74 -9.25 4.59
C LEU A 93 12.57 -8.83 3.69
N VAL A 94 11.35 -8.80 4.22
CA VAL A 94 10.16 -8.34 3.48
C VAL A 94 9.84 -6.90 3.87
N VAL A 95 9.89 -5.98 2.90
CA VAL A 95 9.58 -4.56 3.06
C VAL A 95 8.23 -4.26 2.43
N CYS A 96 7.21 -4.04 3.26
CA CYS A 96 5.87 -3.67 2.81
C CYS A 96 5.70 -2.14 2.84
N MET A 97 5.38 -1.54 1.69
CA MET A 97 5.37 -0.09 1.52
C MET A 97 4.24 0.63 2.27
N THR A 98 3.15 -0.06 2.62
CA THR A 98 1.95 0.59 3.17
C THR A 98 1.37 -0.12 4.38
N ARG A 99 0.38 0.53 5.00
CA ARG A 99 -0.50 -0.05 6.03
C ARG A 99 0.21 -0.41 7.35
N GLY A 100 1.42 0.06 7.61
CA GLY A 100 2.07 -0.06 8.93
C GLY A 100 1.28 0.60 10.06
N ASN A 101 0.52 1.65 9.75
CA ASN A 101 -0.40 2.33 10.65
C ASN A 101 -1.81 1.72 10.71
N ASP A 102 -2.09 0.68 9.92
CA ASP A 102 -3.35 -0.06 9.96
C ASP A 102 -3.21 -1.21 10.97
N PRO A 103 -3.88 -1.16 12.13
CA PRO A 103 -3.66 -2.14 13.20
C PRO A 103 -4.09 -3.56 12.83
N VAL A 104 -5.01 -3.72 11.88
CA VAL A 104 -5.48 -5.04 11.45
C VAL A 104 -4.54 -5.60 10.38
N ARG A 105 -4.35 -4.86 9.28
CA ARG A 105 -3.53 -5.37 8.17
C ARG A 105 -2.06 -5.54 8.55
N SER A 106 -1.52 -4.64 9.38
CA SER A 106 -0.13 -4.80 9.86
C SER A 106 0.04 -6.00 10.78
N ALA A 107 -0.94 -6.30 11.64
CA ALA A 107 -0.89 -7.48 12.50
C ALA A 107 -0.95 -8.78 11.68
N GLU A 108 -1.81 -8.84 10.67
CA GLU A 108 -1.92 -10.01 9.78
C GLU A 108 -0.63 -10.25 9.00
N PHE A 109 -0.01 -9.19 8.47
CA PHE A 109 1.30 -9.29 7.81
C PHE A 109 2.37 -9.83 8.75
N LYS A 110 2.49 -9.24 9.95
CA LYS A 110 3.45 -9.70 10.97
C LYS A 110 3.25 -11.17 11.33
N SER A 111 2.00 -11.61 11.46
CA SER A 111 1.70 -13.02 11.73
C SER A 111 2.18 -13.97 10.63
N VAL A 112 2.18 -13.54 9.36
CA VAL A 112 2.74 -14.34 8.27
C VAL A 112 4.26 -14.39 8.37
N MET A 113 4.92 -13.23 8.53
CA MET A 113 6.38 -13.16 8.66
C MET A 113 6.89 -13.98 9.86
N GLU A 114 6.21 -13.89 11.01
CA GLU A 114 6.51 -14.72 12.19
C GLU A 114 6.32 -16.21 11.92
N ALA A 115 5.32 -16.59 11.13
CA ALA A 115 5.02 -17.98 10.82
C ALA A 115 5.97 -18.60 9.79
N THR A 116 6.57 -17.78 8.93
CA THR A 116 7.58 -18.20 7.94
C THR A 116 9.01 -18.05 8.47
N GLY A 117 9.22 -17.23 9.49
CA GLY A 117 10.54 -16.94 10.03
C GLY A 117 11.24 -15.77 9.33
N ASP A 118 10.53 -15.04 8.49
CA ASP A 118 11.06 -13.89 7.76
C ASP A 118 11.21 -12.65 8.64
N LYS A 119 12.18 -11.80 8.28
CA LYS A 119 12.34 -10.46 8.85
C LYS A 119 11.50 -9.48 8.05
N TYR A 120 11.10 -8.38 8.68
CA TYR A 120 10.20 -7.47 8.01
C TYR A 120 10.35 -6.01 8.41
N LEU A 121 9.99 -5.13 7.48
CA LEU A 121 9.63 -3.75 7.71
C LEU A 121 8.25 -3.50 7.11
N ILE A 122 7.38 -2.80 7.84
CA ILE A 122 6.09 -2.35 7.30
C ILE A 122 5.97 -0.84 7.45
N LEU A 123 5.97 -0.15 6.32
CA LEU A 123 5.94 1.30 6.22
C LEU A 123 4.51 1.81 6.20
N SER A 124 4.34 3.12 6.38
CA SER A 124 3.02 3.74 6.55
C SER A 124 2.63 4.67 5.40
N TYR A 125 3.24 4.49 4.21
CA TYR A 125 2.81 5.24 3.03
C TYR A 125 1.33 4.95 2.73
N PRO A 126 0.59 5.95 2.21
CA PRO A 126 -0.85 5.82 2.08
C PRO A 126 -1.22 4.82 1.00
N ASP A 127 -1.92 3.76 1.38
CA ASP A 127 -2.68 2.94 0.42
C ASP A 127 -3.88 3.73 -0.12
N LYS A 128 -4.61 4.39 0.79
CA LYS A 128 -5.74 5.27 0.44
C LYS A 128 -5.71 6.57 1.24
N ILE A 129 -6.19 7.62 0.62
CA ILE A 129 -6.47 8.91 1.27
C ILE A 129 -7.97 9.11 1.25
N GLY A 130 -8.62 8.86 2.38
CA GLY A 130 -10.07 8.71 2.44
C GLY A 130 -10.52 7.48 1.65
N LYS A 131 -11.30 7.68 0.60
CA LYS A 131 -11.82 6.58 -0.25
C LYS A 131 -10.97 6.31 -1.49
N ASP A 132 -10.10 7.26 -1.85
CA ASP A 132 -9.36 7.25 -3.10
C ASP A 132 -8.01 6.56 -2.88
N ARG A 133 -7.61 5.74 -3.86
CA ARG A 133 -6.27 5.14 -3.88
C ARG A 133 -5.24 6.26 -4.02
N SER A 134 -4.16 6.18 -3.24
CA SER A 134 -3.08 7.15 -3.34
C SER A 134 -2.42 7.09 -4.72
N SER A 135 -1.93 8.22 -5.23
CA SER A 135 -1.07 8.22 -6.42
C SER A 135 0.42 8.14 -6.07
N TRP A 136 0.77 8.16 -4.78
CA TRP A 136 2.13 8.28 -4.25
C TRP A 136 2.97 9.47 -4.72
N ASN A 137 2.47 10.32 -5.63
CA ASN A 137 3.21 11.47 -6.17
C ASN A 137 3.87 12.35 -5.10
N TYR A 138 3.21 12.57 -3.96
CA TYR A 138 3.76 13.39 -2.88
C TYR A 138 4.92 12.70 -2.14
N TRP A 139 4.85 11.37 -2.01
CA TRP A 139 5.80 10.56 -1.24
C TRP A 139 6.84 9.86 -2.10
N LYS A 140 6.81 10.02 -3.44
CA LYS A 140 7.65 9.24 -4.36
C LYS A 140 9.12 9.26 -3.96
N LYS A 141 9.67 10.45 -3.69
CA LYS A 141 11.07 10.63 -3.31
C LYS A 141 11.42 9.99 -1.97
N ASP A 142 10.51 10.05 -1.03
CA ASP A 142 10.69 9.45 0.29
C ASP A 142 10.70 7.92 0.18
N MET A 143 9.81 7.37 -0.65
CA MET A 143 9.75 5.93 -0.95
C MET A 143 11.02 5.47 -1.69
N GLU A 144 11.50 6.23 -2.67
CA GLU A 144 12.78 5.98 -3.37
C GLU A 144 13.95 5.95 -2.36
N ALA A 145 14.00 6.91 -1.44
CA ALA A 145 15.05 6.99 -0.43
C ALA A 145 15.01 5.83 0.58
N ASP A 146 13.82 5.41 1.02
CA ASP A 146 13.66 4.26 1.91
C ASP A 146 14.10 2.96 1.23
N ILE A 147 13.70 2.75 -0.02
CA ILE A 147 14.13 1.59 -0.82
C ILE A 147 15.65 1.61 -0.99
N ALA A 148 16.23 2.75 -1.40
CA ALA A 148 17.67 2.89 -1.56
C ALA A 148 18.44 2.65 -0.24
N THR A 149 17.87 3.05 0.90
CA THR A 149 18.46 2.77 2.21
C THR A 149 18.54 1.27 2.48
N VAL A 150 17.47 0.53 2.18
CA VAL A 150 17.46 -0.94 2.31
C VAL A 150 18.45 -1.59 1.34
N LEU A 151 18.46 -1.18 0.07
CA LEU A 151 19.33 -1.76 -0.95
C LEU A 151 20.82 -1.51 -0.67
N ASN A 152 21.19 -0.34 -0.13
CA ASN A 152 22.57 0.00 0.20
C ASN A 152 23.05 -0.55 1.56
N TYR A 153 22.15 -1.11 2.36
CA TYR A 153 22.48 -1.54 3.72
C TYR A 153 23.51 -2.68 3.75
N LYS A 154 23.39 -3.63 2.81
CA LYS A 154 24.35 -4.74 2.63
C LYS A 154 24.30 -5.26 1.20
N ASP A 155 25.27 -6.10 0.85
CA ASP A 155 25.30 -6.81 -0.42
C ASP A 155 24.23 -7.91 -0.44
N TRP A 156 23.05 -7.58 -0.96
CA TRP A 156 21.98 -8.55 -1.19
C TRP A 156 22.35 -9.52 -2.31
N LYS A 157 21.97 -10.78 -2.17
CA LYS A 157 22.06 -11.79 -3.24
C LYS A 157 20.86 -11.73 -4.17
N GLN A 158 19.71 -11.32 -3.66
CA GLN A 158 18.48 -11.27 -4.44
C GLN A 158 17.58 -10.11 -4.01
N VAL A 159 17.00 -9.43 -4.99
CA VAL A 159 15.93 -8.44 -4.82
C VAL A 159 14.70 -8.95 -5.54
N ALA A 160 13.56 -9.02 -4.85
CA ALA A 160 12.29 -9.42 -5.42
C ALA A 160 11.23 -8.32 -5.26
N THR A 161 10.38 -8.14 -6.26
CA THR A 161 9.25 -7.19 -6.20
C THR A 161 8.15 -7.59 -7.19
N HIS A 162 7.05 -6.83 -7.19
CA HIS A 162 5.99 -6.91 -8.20
C HIS A 162 6.53 -6.85 -9.64
N ASN A 163 5.81 -7.41 -10.61
CA ASN A 163 6.15 -7.22 -12.02
C ASN A 163 5.64 -5.90 -12.60
N ALA A 164 6.14 -5.55 -13.78
CA ALA A 164 5.82 -4.31 -14.49
C ALA A 164 4.32 -4.18 -14.81
N ASP A 165 3.60 -5.30 -14.98
CA ASP A 165 2.16 -5.31 -15.22
C ASP A 165 1.35 -5.09 -13.93
N GLY A 166 1.96 -5.26 -12.76
CA GLY A 166 1.33 -5.09 -11.46
C GLY A 166 0.40 -6.24 -11.07
N GLU A 167 0.79 -7.45 -11.47
CA GLU A 167 0.06 -8.70 -11.40
C GLU A 167 -1.25 -8.69 -12.18
N TYR A 168 -2.33 -8.25 -11.57
CA TYR A 168 -3.64 -8.19 -12.22
C TYR A 168 -3.96 -6.75 -12.69
N GLY A 169 -2.94 -5.97 -13.02
CA GLY A 169 -3.06 -4.57 -13.43
C GLY A 169 -3.17 -3.59 -12.26
N HIS A 170 -2.68 -3.92 -11.07
CA HIS A 170 -2.86 -3.07 -9.90
C HIS A 170 -1.84 -1.92 -9.87
N HIS A 171 -2.32 -0.68 -9.88
CA HIS A 171 -1.46 0.51 -9.98
C HIS A 171 -0.37 0.62 -8.90
N HIS A 172 -0.65 0.28 -7.65
CA HIS A 172 0.38 0.32 -6.60
C HIS A 172 1.47 -0.75 -6.81
N HIS A 173 1.15 -1.86 -7.47
CA HIS A 173 2.14 -2.91 -7.76
C HIS A 173 3.08 -2.42 -8.87
N GLN A 174 2.51 -1.84 -9.93
CA GLN A 174 3.26 -1.19 -11.01
C GLN A 174 4.18 -0.09 -10.48
N MET A 175 3.67 0.78 -9.59
CA MET A 175 4.50 1.82 -8.98
C MET A 175 5.58 1.23 -8.07
N THR A 176 5.29 0.18 -7.29
CA THR A 176 6.30 -0.48 -6.45
C THR A 176 7.41 -1.10 -7.31
N HIS A 177 7.05 -1.78 -8.41
CA HIS A 177 8.01 -2.30 -9.38
C HIS A 177 8.90 -1.18 -9.92
N GLN A 178 8.31 -0.08 -10.36
CA GLN A 178 9.05 1.07 -10.90
C GLN A 178 10.01 1.68 -9.88
N LEU A 179 9.54 1.94 -8.66
CA LEU A 179 10.37 2.52 -7.59
C LEU A 179 11.56 1.62 -7.24
N VAL A 180 11.33 0.32 -7.13
CA VAL A 180 12.38 -0.66 -6.79
C VAL A 180 13.36 -0.81 -7.94
N ALA A 181 12.91 -0.88 -9.19
CA ALA A 181 13.78 -0.97 -10.35
C ALA A 181 14.60 0.32 -10.58
N GLU A 182 14.01 1.50 -10.33
CA GLU A 182 14.72 2.79 -10.37
C GLU A 182 15.80 2.83 -9.28
N ALA A 183 15.44 2.57 -8.02
CA ALA A 183 16.40 2.58 -6.91
C ALA A 183 17.50 1.52 -7.07
N TYR A 184 17.18 0.32 -7.57
CA TYR A 184 18.15 -0.73 -7.85
C TYR A 184 19.25 -0.26 -8.82
N LYS A 185 18.87 0.42 -9.90
CA LYS A 185 19.82 0.98 -10.88
C LYS A 185 20.62 2.15 -10.32
N GLU A 186 19.96 3.05 -9.57
CA GLU A 186 20.61 4.22 -9.00
C GLU A 186 21.62 3.87 -7.90
N THR A 187 21.39 2.77 -7.18
CA THR A 187 22.28 2.26 -6.14
C THR A 187 23.40 1.36 -6.65
N ASP A 188 23.42 1.03 -7.96
CA ASP A 188 24.35 0.06 -8.54
C ASP A 188 24.33 -1.29 -7.79
N CYS A 189 23.12 -1.70 -7.35
CA CYS A 189 22.93 -2.96 -6.66
C CYS A 189 23.25 -4.12 -7.63
N ASN A 190 23.99 -5.12 -7.14
CA ASN A 190 24.46 -6.25 -7.96
C ASN A 190 23.73 -7.57 -7.63
N ALA A 191 22.62 -7.50 -6.91
CA ALA A 191 21.81 -8.65 -6.52
C ALA A 191 21.07 -9.23 -7.74
N ASP A 192 20.74 -10.52 -7.74
CA ASP A 192 19.82 -11.02 -8.77
C ASP A 192 18.44 -10.37 -8.60
N PHE A 193 17.94 -9.68 -9.64
CA PHE A 193 16.63 -9.04 -9.62
C PHE A 193 15.55 -9.98 -10.14
N TYR A 194 14.51 -10.18 -9.34
CA TYR A 194 13.35 -10.98 -9.70
C TYR A 194 12.05 -10.16 -9.62
N SER A 195 11.22 -10.32 -10.64
CA SER A 195 9.83 -9.88 -10.62
C SER A 195 8.91 -11.06 -10.31
N PHE A 196 7.79 -10.77 -9.63
CA PHE A 196 6.74 -11.75 -9.41
C PHE A 196 6.17 -12.30 -10.72
N GLY A 197 5.69 -13.53 -10.68
CA GLY A 197 5.25 -14.25 -11.88
C GLY A 197 3.99 -13.68 -12.51
N THR A 198 3.75 -13.99 -13.78
CA THR A 198 2.60 -13.48 -14.53
C THR A 198 1.27 -13.92 -13.93
N TYR A 199 0.34 -12.97 -13.76
CA TYR A 199 -1.06 -13.27 -13.47
C TYR A 199 -1.79 -13.82 -14.69
N TYR A 200 -2.53 -14.91 -14.47
CA TYR A 200 -3.52 -15.40 -15.42
C TYR A 200 -4.91 -15.31 -14.79
N VAL A 201 -5.91 -14.91 -15.58
CA VAL A 201 -7.31 -15.10 -15.16
C VAL A 201 -7.63 -16.61 -15.14
N ASN A 202 -8.59 -17.01 -14.32
CA ASN A 202 -8.84 -18.42 -13.94
C ASN A 202 -8.93 -19.42 -15.11
N ASP A 203 -9.51 -19.05 -16.25
CA ASP A 203 -9.65 -19.91 -17.43
C ASP A 203 -8.50 -19.77 -18.46
N LYS A 204 -7.45 -19.01 -18.12
CA LYS A 204 -6.30 -18.70 -18.98
C LYS A 204 -4.96 -19.11 -18.40
N VAL A 205 -4.95 -19.84 -17.28
CA VAL A 205 -3.73 -20.45 -16.76
C VAL A 205 -3.21 -21.44 -17.82
N PRO A 206 -1.95 -21.33 -18.28
CA PRO A 206 -1.40 -22.24 -19.27
C PRO A 206 -1.39 -23.68 -18.76
N TYR A 207 -1.85 -24.63 -19.58
CA TYR A 207 -1.85 -26.07 -19.22
C TYR A 207 -0.46 -26.64 -18.94
N ALA A 208 0.59 -26.03 -19.51
CA ALA A 208 1.97 -26.43 -19.29
C ALA A 208 2.55 -25.87 -17.98
N LEU A 209 1.83 -24.98 -17.29
CA LEU A 209 2.27 -24.41 -16.03
C LEU A 209 2.07 -25.45 -14.92
N GLU A 210 3.16 -25.87 -14.30
CA GLU A 210 3.13 -26.85 -13.21
C GLU A 210 2.72 -26.17 -11.91
N GLU A 211 1.87 -26.81 -11.12
CA GLU A 211 1.61 -26.34 -9.76
C GLU A 211 2.85 -26.58 -8.89
N MET A 212 3.08 -25.72 -7.89
CA MET A 212 4.06 -26.01 -6.85
C MET A 212 3.75 -27.35 -6.16
N PRO A 213 4.75 -28.03 -5.56
CA PRO A 213 4.53 -29.26 -4.81
C PRO A 213 3.36 -29.16 -3.82
N LYS A 214 2.54 -30.22 -3.78
CA LYS A 214 1.28 -30.22 -3.03
C LYS A 214 1.44 -29.86 -1.55
N ASP A 215 2.52 -30.31 -0.92
CA ASP A 215 2.77 -30.02 0.50
C ASP A 215 3.09 -28.53 0.72
N LEU A 216 3.85 -27.90 -0.18
CA LEU A 216 4.10 -26.45 -0.16
C LEU A 216 2.81 -25.67 -0.38
N TYR A 217 1.99 -26.09 -1.36
CA TYR A 217 0.70 -25.45 -1.60
C TYR A 217 -0.23 -25.55 -0.37
N ILE A 218 -0.26 -26.69 0.33
CA ILE A 218 -1.03 -26.85 1.56
C ILE A 218 -0.51 -25.92 2.67
N GLN A 219 0.81 -25.77 2.80
CA GLN A 219 1.42 -24.86 3.75
C GLN A 219 1.07 -23.39 3.43
N LYS A 220 1.28 -22.96 2.18
CA LYS A 220 0.91 -21.62 1.68
C LYS A 220 -0.56 -21.31 1.96
N ARG A 221 -1.46 -22.26 1.71
CA ARG A 221 -2.90 -22.10 2.01
C ARG A 221 -3.24 -21.99 3.49
N LYS A 222 -2.45 -22.59 4.38
CA LYS A 222 -2.63 -22.43 5.83
C LYS A 222 -2.21 -21.02 6.24
N LEU A 223 -1.06 -20.54 5.76
CA LEU A 223 -0.59 -19.16 5.97
C LEU A 223 -1.61 -18.14 5.44
N ALA A 224 -2.24 -18.42 4.30
CA ALA A 224 -3.22 -17.49 3.70
C ALA A 224 -4.48 -17.25 4.54
N LYS A 225 -4.71 -18.08 5.58
CA LYS A 225 -5.79 -17.87 6.54
C LYS A 225 -5.46 -16.80 7.59
N LEU A 226 -4.18 -16.43 7.74
CA LEU A 226 -3.75 -15.38 8.67
C LEU A 226 -4.17 -14.00 8.18
N TYR A 227 -4.28 -13.80 6.86
CA TYR A 227 -4.89 -12.61 6.25
C TYR A 227 -6.43 -12.64 6.31
N VAL A 228 -6.99 -12.62 7.52
CA VAL A 228 -8.44 -12.75 7.77
C VAL A 228 -9.22 -11.62 7.10
N SER A 229 -8.74 -10.38 7.23
CA SER A 229 -9.34 -9.19 6.63
C SER A 229 -9.32 -9.23 5.10
N GLN A 230 -8.36 -9.94 4.52
CA GLN A 230 -8.18 -10.10 3.06
C GLN A 230 -8.70 -11.43 2.51
N ARG A 231 -9.49 -12.19 3.28
CA ARG A 231 -10.06 -13.48 2.83
C ARG A 231 -10.76 -13.40 1.47
N THR A 232 -11.43 -12.29 1.18
CA THR A 232 -12.08 -12.09 -0.13
C THR A 232 -11.06 -11.91 -1.25
N THR A 233 -9.98 -11.16 -1.01
CA THR A 233 -8.86 -10.96 -1.95
C THR A 233 -8.17 -12.29 -2.21
N VAL A 234 -7.77 -13.01 -1.16
CA VAL A 234 -7.18 -14.36 -1.25
C VAL A 234 -8.08 -15.31 -2.04
N ARG A 235 -9.39 -15.28 -1.82
CA ARG A 235 -10.34 -16.11 -2.58
C ARG A 235 -10.38 -15.76 -4.07
N LYS A 236 -10.31 -14.48 -4.42
CA LYS A 236 -10.29 -14.03 -5.83
C LYS A 236 -9.02 -14.46 -6.56
N MET A 237 -7.91 -14.61 -5.83
CA MET A 237 -6.62 -15.02 -6.37
C MET A 237 -6.34 -16.51 -6.17
N TYR A 238 -7.32 -17.28 -5.70
CA TYR A 238 -7.11 -18.68 -5.29
C TYR A 238 -6.60 -19.57 -6.43
N HIS A 239 -7.00 -19.30 -7.67
CA HIS A 239 -6.54 -20.03 -8.85
C HIS A 239 -5.06 -19.78 -9.18
N MET A 240 -4.49 -18.67 -8.72
CA MET A 240 -3.06 -18.36 -8.89
C MET A 240 -2.19 -18.85 -7.74
N LEU A 241 -2.76 -19.16 -6.56
CA LEU A 241 -1.97 -19.56 -5.40
C LEU A 241 -0.99 -20.73 -5.65
N PRO A 242 -1.28 -21.73 -6.51
CA PRO A 242 -0.33 -22.81 -6.81
C PRO A 242 0.86 -22.39 -7.70
N TYR A 243 0.84 -21.20 -8.30
CA TYR A 243 1.80 -20.79 -9.32
C TYR A 243 2.62 -19.58 -8.87
N GLU A 244 3.93 -19.75 -8.76
CA GLU A 244 4.90 -18.70 -8.41
C GLU A 244 6.13 -18.80 -9.31
N TYR A 245 5.96 -18.40 -10.58
CA TYR A 245 7.03 -18.43 -11.58
C TYR A 245 7.66 -17.05 -11.70
N TRP A 246 8.48 -16.68 -10.71
CA TRP A 246 9.23 -15.43 -10.74
C TRP A 246 10.12 -15.35 -11.97
N GLN A 247 10.24 -14.16 -12.54
CA GLN A 247 11.08 -13.90 -13.70
C GLN A 247 12.33 -13.16 -13.26
N LYS A 248 13.49 -13.66 -13.67
CA LYS A 248 14.74 -12.91 -13.50
C LYS A 248 14.74 -11.78 -14.51
N GLU A 249 15.00 -10.56 -14.05
CA GLU A 249 15.11 -9.37 -14.89
C GLU A 249 16.59 -9.05 -15.12
N ASP A 250 16.93 -8.67 -16.35
CA ASP A 250 18.27 -8.23 -16.73
C ASP A 250 18.29 -6.69 -16.80
N PHE A 251 19.02 -6.05 -15.89
CA PHE A 251 19.17 -4.59 -15.81
C PHE A 251 20.58 -4.10 -16.16
#